data_AF-A0A9D6HVT9-F1
#
_entry.id   AF-A0A9D6HVT9-F1
#
_cell.length_a   1.000
_cell.length_b   1.000
_cell.length_c   1.000
_cell.angle_alpha   90.00
_cell.angle_beta   90.00
_cell.angle_gamma   90.00
#
_symmetry.space_group_name_H-M   'P 1'
#
loop_
_entity.id
_entity.type
_entity.pdbx_description
1 polymer ?
#
loop_
_entity_poly.entity_id
_entity_poly.type
_entity_poly.pdbx_seq_one_letter_code
_entity_poly.pdbx_strand_id
1 'polypeptide(L)'
;MGSEKHFSLSGSMLEGGDEALRQLEGALQRFPENPSIYLWKAKTLLDLERIPEANEALHESLARSPENILARGLQAQIHIKEGRVQEARRLLERYGIPENTAFQGSFLAEIERNVKDSEESSGV
;
A
#
# COMPACT_ATOMS: atom_id res chain seq x y z
N MET A 1 28.56 -16.47 -15.43
CA MET A 1 28.15 -15.36 -16.32
C MET A 1 26.93 -14.71 -15.70
N GLY A 2 27.08 -13.44 -15.35
CA GLY A 2 26.26 -12.71 -14.37
C GLY A 2 24.82 -12.47 -14.80
N SER A 3 23.96 -12.58 -13.81
CA SER A 3 22.52 -12.36 -13.82
C SER A 3 22.19 -10.86 -13.84
N GLU A 4 22.04 -10.25 -15.00
CA GLU A 4 21.61 -8.84 -15.10
C GLU A 4 20.62 -8.65 -16.26
N LYS A 5 19.36 -9.05 -16.04
CA LYS A 5 18.20 -8.68 -16.86
C LYS A 5 17.03 -8.19 -15.99
N HIS A 6 17.31 -7.35 -14.99
CA HIS A 6 16.26 -6.79 -14.11
C HIS A 6 15.98 -5.28 -14.33
N PHE A 7 16.65 -4.59 -15.25
CA PHE A 7 16.56 -3.12 -15.34
C PHE A 7 15.54 -2.55 -16.36
N SER A 8 14.86 -3.36 -17.18
CA SER A 8 13.87 -2.83 -18.14
C SER A 8 12.43 -2.75 -17.61
N LEU A 9 12.10 -3.43 -16.51
CA LEU A 9 10.75 -3.37 -15.92
C LEU A 9 10.52 -2.10 -15.08
N SER A 10 11.57 -1.60 -14.43
CA SER A 10 11.47 -0.42 -13.56
C SER A 10 11.10 0.84 -14.37
N GLY A 11 11.66 1.01 -15.58
CA GLY A 11 11.33 2.16 -16.44
C GLY A 11 9.87 2.16 -16.94
N SER A 12 9.37 1.03 -17.45
CA SER A 12 7.99 0.96 -17.98
C SER A 12 6.92 1.00 -16.88
N MET A 13 7.25 0.52 -15.67
CA MET A 13 6.32 0.58 -14.53
C MET A 13 6.20 2.00 -13.96
N LEU A 14 7.30 2.75 -13.93
CA LEU A 14 7.30 4.16 -13.57
C LEU A 14 6.51 5.00 -14.60
N GLU A 15 6.77 4.79 -15.89
CA GLU A 15 6.08 5.51 -16.97
C GLU A 15 4.55 5.30 -16.93
N GLY A 16 4.11 4.05 -16.76
CA GLY A 16 2.68 3.73 -16.62
C GLY A 16 2.04 4.27 -15.34
N GLY A 17 2.81 4.34 -14.24
CA GLY A 17 2.32 4.89 -12.98
C GLY A 17 2.16 6.41 -13.02
N ASP A 18 3.10 7.15 -13.59
CA ASP A 18 2.98 8.61 -13.74
C ASP A 18 1.85 9.00 -14.70
N GLU A 19 1.60 8.23 -15.77
CA GLU A 19 0.43 8.44 -16.63
C GLU A 19 -0.88 8.18 -15.87
N ALA A 20 -0.95 7.09 -15.09
CA ALA A 20 -2.10 6.80 -14.25
C ALA A 20 -2.37 7.92 -13.24
N LEU A 21 -1.33 8.52 -12.64
CA LEU A 21 -1.48 9.66 -11.74
C LEU A 21 -2.11 10.87 -12.45
N ARG A 22 -1.67 11.20 -13.66
CA ARG A 22 -2.26 12.31 -14.44
C ARG A 22 -3.74 12.09 -14.73
N GLN A 23 -4.13 10.86 -15.07
CA GLN A 23 -5.54 10.52 -15.30
C GLN A 23 -6.36 10.67 -14.02
N LEU A 24 -5.83 10.22 -12.88
CA LEU A 24 -6.46 10.36 -11.58
C LEU A 24 -6.58 11.84 -11.17
N GLU A 25 -5.60 12.68 -11.46
CA GLU A 25 -5.67 14.13 -11.21
C GLU A 25 -6.77 14.79 -12.06
N GLY A 26 -6.88 14.43 -13.34
CA GLY A 26 -8.00 14.88 -14.18
C GLY A 26 -9.36 14.42 -13.65
N ALA A 27 -9.43 13.20 -13.10
CA ALA A 27 -10.63 12.68 -12.47
C ALA A 27 -10.95 13.43 -11.15
N LEU A 28 -9.95 13.78 -10.36
CA LEU A 28 -10.11 14.59 -9.13
C LEU A 28 -10.62 16.01 -9.44
N GLN A 29 -10.23 16.61 -10.56
CA GLN A 29 -10.80 17.90 -10.97
C GLN A 29 -12.30 17.82 -11.25
N ARG A 30 -12.78 16.67 -11.74
CA ARG A 30 -14.20 16.46 -12.07
C ARG A 30 -15.00 15.93 -10.88
N PHE A 31 -14.38 15.13 -10.03
CA PHE A 31 -15.01 14.43 -8.91
C PHE A 31 -14.14 14.53 -7.64
N PRO A 32 -13.95 15.74 -7.09
CA PRO A 32 -13.04 15.97 -5.96
C PRO A 32 -13.51 15.33 -4.65
N GLU A 33 -14.77 14.90 -4.59
CA GLU A 33 -15.37 14.26 -3.42
C GLU A 33 -15.38 12.74 -3.50
N ASN A 34 -14.94 12.15 -4.62
CA ASN A 34 -14.98 10.70 -4.79
C ASN A 34 -13.79 10.02 -4.08
N PRO A 35 -14.01 9.29 -2.97
CA PRO A 35 -12.94 8.65 -2.19
C PRO A 35 -12.16 7.61 -3.00
N SER A 36 -12.81 6.95 -3.95
CA SER A 36 -12.18 5.90 -4.76
C SER A 36 -11.02 6.44 -5.61
N ILE A 37 -11.09 7.70 -6.05
CA ILE A 37 -10.03 8.28 -6.88
C ILE A 37 -8.76 8.51 -6.04
N TYR A 38 -8.93 8.98 -4.80
CA TYR A 38 -7.83 9.11 -3.84
C TYR A 38 -7.24 7.76 -3.45
N LEU A 39 -8.08 6.73 -3.30
CA LEU A 39 -7.63 5.34 -3.06
C LEU A 39 -6.74 4.84 -4.19
N TRP A 40 -7.18 4.99 -5.44
CA TRP A 40 -6.38 4.57 -6.60
C TRP A 40 -5.09 5.38 -6.72
N LYS A 41 -5.13 6.69 -6.43
CA LYS A 41 -3.93 7.53 -6.38
C LYS A 41 -2.94 7.04 -5.33
N ALA A 42 -3.41 6.74 -4.12
CA ALA A 42 -2.57 6.18 -3.07
C ALA A 42 -1.93 4.85 -3.48
N LYS A 43 -2.70 3.95 -4.10
CA LYS A 43 -2.19 2.67 -4.60
C LYS A 43 -1.11 2.86 -5.67
N THR A 44 -1.34 3.72 -6.66
CA THR A 44 -0.36 4.00 -7.71
C THR A 44 0.91 4.61 -7.12
N LEU A 45 0.80 5.54 -6.18
CA LEU A 45 1.95 6.13 -5.49
C LEU A 45 2.74 5.11 -4.67
N LEU A 46 2.04 4.16 -4.02
CA LEU A 46 2.65 3.01 -3.35
C LEU A 46 3.44 2.12 -4.32
N ASP A 47 2.85 1.79 -5.47
CA ASP A 47 3.48 0.97 -6.51
C ASP A 47 4.73 1.67 -7.11
N LEU A 48 4.75 3.01 -7.07
CA LEU A 48 5.88 3.86 -7.45
C LEU A 48 6.88 4.13 -6.30
N GLU A 49 6.69 3.50 -5.13
CA GLU A 49 7.49 3.70 -3.91
C GLU A 49 7.48 5.16 -3.37
N ARG A 50 6.51 5.97 -3.79
CA ARG A 50 6.27 7.34 -3.32
C ARG A 50 5.41 7.33 -2.06
N ILE A 51 5.94 6.69 -1.02
CA ILE A 51 5.27 6.45 0.27
C ILE A 51 4.66 7.72 0.93
N PRO A 52 5.36 8.88 1.04
CA PRO A 52 4.77 10.05 1.68
C PRO A 52 3.53 10.57 0.95
N GLU A 53 3.58 10.61 -0.37
CA GLU A 53 2.46 11.08 -1.19
C GLU A 53 1.31 10.06 -1.19
N ALA A 54 1.62 8.76 -1.15
CA ALA A 54 0.63 7.71 -1.00
C ALA A 54 -0.13 7.85 0.32
N ASN A 55 0.56 8.18 1.42
CA ASN A 55 -0.06 8.46 2.72
C ASN A 55 -1.03 9.64 2.65
N GLU A 56 -0.65 10.74 2.01
CA GLU A 56 -1.53 11.92 1.85
C GLU A 56 -2.79 11.56 1.06
N ALA A 57 -2.63 10.91 -0.10
CA ALA A 57 -3.76 10.49 -0.92
C ALA A 57 -4.67 9.50 -0.16
N LEU A 58 -4.07 8.59 0.62
CA LEU A 58 -4.83 7.63 1.40
C LEU A 58 -5.61 8.28 2.54
N HIS A 59 -5.01 9.26 3.19
CA HIS A 59 -5.67 10.07 4.22
C HIS A 59 -6.90 10.77 3.65
N GLU A 60 -6.79 11.38 2.47
CA GLU A 60 -7.93 12.00 1.79
C GLU A 60 -9.04 10.99 1.44
N SER A 61 -8.67 9.76 1.04
CA SER A 61 -9.63 8.69 0.80
C SER A 61 -10.37 8.29 2.08
N LEU A 62 -9.64 8.10 3.20
CA LEU A 62 -10.20 7.67 4.48
C LEU A 62 -11.00 8.78 5.17
N ALA A 63 -10.63 10.05 4.97
CA ALA A 63 -11.39 11.18 5.47
C ALA A 63 -12.80 11.25 4.85
N ARG A 64 -12.90 10.91 3.56
CA ARG A 64 -14.19 10.89 2.82
C ARG A 64 -14.95 9.59 2.99
N SER A 65 -14.24 8.46 3.03
CA SER A 65 -14.83 7.14 3.24
C SER A 65 -14.08 6.41 4.35
N PRO A 66 -14.41 6.75 5.62
CA PRO A 66 -13.78 6.16 6.77
C PRO A 66 -14.20 4.72 6.97
N GLU A 67 -15.02 4.10 6.13
CA GLU A 67 -15.41 2.68 6.18
C GLU A 67 -14.79 1.85 5.05
N ASN A 68 -14.01 2.48 4.18
CA ASN A 68 -13.39 1.79 3.04
C ASN A 68 -12.34 0.78 3.51
N ILE A 69 -12.64 -0.51 3.34
CA ILE A 69 -11.78 -1.62 3.75
C ILE A 69 -10.51 -1.67 2.89
N LEU A 70 -10.62 -1.35 1.59
CA LEU A 70 -9.45 -1.32 0.69
C LEU A 70 -8.47 -0.22 1.08
N ALA A 71 -8.98 0.95 1.49
CA ALA A 71 -8.13 2.06 1.97
C ALA A 71 -7.35 1.67 3.24
N ARG A 72 -8.01 0.99 4.18
CA ARG A 72 -7.33 0.45 5.36
C ARG A 72 -6.29 -0.61 5.03
N GLY A 73 -6.59 -1.45 4.04
CA GLY A 73 -5.62 -2.38 3.48
C GLY A 73 -4.36 -1.63 3.06
N LEU A 74 -4.49 -0.62 2.18
CA LEU A 74 -3.36 0.20 1.75
C LEU A 74 -2.62 0.86 2.92
N GLN A 75 -3.32 1.29 3.97
CA GLN A 75 -2.70 1.90 5.15
C GLN A 75 -1.80 0.90 5.88
N ALA A 76 -2.26 -0.34 6.03
CA ALA A 76 -1.46 -1.41 6.61
C ALA A 76 -0.21 -1.72 5.75
N GLN A 77 -0.33 -1.70 4.43
CA GLN A 77 0.82 -1.84 3.52
C GLN A 77 1.85 -0.72 3.69
N ILE A 78 1.39 0.53 3.80
CA ILE A 78 2.29 1.66 4.04
C ILE A 78 3.02 1.45 5.37
N HIS A 79 2.32 1.07 6.43
CA HIS A 79 2.94 0.76 7.71
C HIS A 79 4.00 -0.36 7.61
N ILE A 80 3.77 -1.41 6.82
CA ILE A 80 4.82 -2.42 6.59
C ILE A 80 6.03 -1.83 5.87
N LYS A 81 5.81 -1.07 4.79
CA LYS A 81 6.89 -0.42 4.04
C LYS A 81 7.71 0.54 4.90
N GLU A 82 7.09 1.13 5.91
CA GLU A 82 7.73 1.99 6.90
C GLU A 82 8.33 1.23 8.11
N GLY A 83 8.28 -0.11 8.12
CA GLY A 83 8.78 -0.96 9.21
C GLY A 83 7.86 -1.06 10.42
N ARG A 84 6.68 -0.43 10.40
CA ARG A 84 5.66 -0.45 11.46
C ARG A 84 4.71 -1.64 11.33
N VAL A 85 5.28 -2.84 11.19
CA VAL A 85 4.53 -4.10 10.96
C VAL A 85 3.52 -4.38 12.07
N GLN A 86 3.85 -4.05 13.32
CA GLN A 86 2.95 -4.25 14.46
C GLN A 86 1.70 -3.37 14.41
N GLU A 87 1.82 -2.14 13.90
CA GLU A 87 0.67 -1.25 13.70
C GLU A 87 -0.20 -1.72 12.53
N ALA A 88 0.44 -2.14 11.43
CA ALA A 88 -0.25 -2.73 10.28
C ALA A 88 -1.13 -3.92 10.69
N ARG A 89 -0.59 -4.81 11.53
CA ARG A 89 -1.32 -5.96 12.06
C ARG A 89 -2.54 -5.55 12.88
N ARG A 90 -2.34 -4.69 13.89
CA ARG A 90 -3.45 -4.23 14.76
C ARG A 90 -4.55 -3.54 13.97
N LEU A 91 -4.17 -2.77 12.94
CA LEU A 91 -5.12 -2.11 12.06
C LEU A 91 -6.01 -3.13 11.34
N LEU A 92 -5.43 -4.15 10.73
CA LEU A 92 -6.22 -5.17 10.02
C LEU A 92 -7.00 -6.10 10.97
N GLU A 93 -6.45 -6.44 12.13
CA GLU A 93 -7.17 -7.22 13.15
C GLU A 93 -8.41 -6.48 13.65
N ARG A 94 -8.31 -5.14 13.80
CA ARG A 94 -9.42 -4.31 14.28
C ARG A 94 -10.54 -4.13 13.24
N TYR A 95 -10.19 -4.06 11.95
CA TYR A 95 -11.13 -3.70 10.89
C TYR A 95 -11.51 -4.86 9.96
N GLY A 96 -10.90 -6.02 10.14
CA GLY A 96 -11.09 -7.20 9.28
C GLY A 96 -10.11 -7.20 8.11
N ILE A 97 -9.49 -8.37 7.87
CA ILE A 97 -8.66 -8.60 6.68
C ILE A 97 -9.62 -8.79 5.50
N PRO A 98 -9.55 -7.99 4.42
CA PRO A 98 -10.36 -8.27 3.24
C PRO A 98 -9.99 -9.64 2.68
N GLU A 99 -10.93 -10.59 2.77
CA GLU A 99 -10.76 -12.01 2.43
C GLU A 99 -10.30 -12.26 0.98
N ASN A 100 -10.45 -11.27 0.10
CA ASN A 100 -10.33 -11.45 -1.35
C ASN A 100 -9.17 -10.68 -2.02
N THR A 101 -8.17 -10.20 -1.27
CA THR A 101 -7.08 -9.44 -1.89
C THR A 101 -5.79 -10.26 -1.85
N ALA A 102 -5.02 -10.24 -2.96
CA ALA A 102 -3.67 -10.81 -3.08
C ALA A 102 -2.73 -10.41 -1.92
N PHE A 103 -3.12 -9.38 -1.15
CA PHE A 103 -2.73 -9.08 0.22
C PHE A 103 -2.50 -10.30 1.11
N GLN A 104 -3.47 -11.21 1.28
CA GLN A 104 -3.43 -12.18 2.39
C GLN A 104 -2.17 -13.08 2.34
N GLY A 105 -1.82 -13.57 1.15
CA GLY A 105 -0.72 -14.52 0.98
C GLY A 105 0.65 -13.91 1.26
N SER A 106 0.94 -12.73 0.70
CA SER A 106 2.22 -12.05 0.92
C SER A 106 2.30 -11.37 2.30
N PHE A 107 1.16 -10.89 2.81
CA PHE A 107 1.09 -10.16 4.08
C PHE A 107 1.19 -11.09 5.29
N LEU A 108 0.47 -12.22 5.32
CA LEU A 108 0.62 -13.20 6.40
C LEU A 108 2.04 -13.75 6.43
N ALA A 109 2.62 -14.06 5.26
CA ALA A 109 3.99 -14.54 5.18
C ALA A 109 5.01 -13.52 5.72
N GLU A 110 4.81 -12.22 5.50
CA GLU A 110 5.70 -11.16 5.97
C GLU A 110 5.55 -10.88 7.47
N ILE A 111 4.31 -10.93 8.00
CA ILE A 111 4.06 -10.86 9.44
C ILE A 111 4.64 -12.08 10.15
N GLU A 112 4.37 -13.29 9.68
CA GLU A 112 4.88 -14.53 10.29
C GLU A 112 6.41 -14.55 10.30
N ARG A 113 7.05 -14.10 9.20
CA ARG A 113 8.51 -13.98 9.12
C ARG A 113 9.06 -13.00 10.17
N ASN A 114 8.50 -11.79 10.25
CA ASN A 114 8.98 -10.77 11.19
C ASN A 114 8.65 -11.10 12.66
N VAL A 115 7.52 -11.74 12.93
CA VAL A 115 7.16 -12.21 14.27
C VAL A 115 8.17 -13.25 14.74
N LYS A 116 8.54 -14.20 13.87
CA LYS A 116 9.55 -15.21 14.19
C LYS A 116 10.92 -14.60 14.51
N ASP A 117 11.37 -13.62 13.72
CA ASP A 117 12.60 -12.86 14.01
C ASP A 117 12.55 -12.13 15.37
N SER A 118 11.40 -11.59 15.74
CA SER A 118 11.22 -10.89 17.03
C SER A 118 11.15 -11.82 18.25
N GLU A 119 10.60 -13.03 18.08
CA GLU A 119 10.56 -14.05 19.12
C GLU A 119 11.93 -14.74 19.29
N GLU A 120 12.71 -14.94 18.22
CA GLU A 120 14.08 -15.45 18.31
C GLU A 120 15.05 -14.44 18.96
N SER A 121 14.84 -13.12 18.81
CA SER A 121 15.65 -12.10 19.49
C SER A 121 15.38 -11.95 20.99
N SER A 122 14.26 -12.44 21.51
CA SER A 122 13.90 -12.32 22.94
C SER A 122 14.27 -13.54 23.78
N GLY A 123 14.94 -14.53 23.18
CA GLY A 123 15.39 -15.76 23.82
C GLY A 123 16.90 -15.84 24.01
N VAL A 124 17.50 -14.91 24.77
CA VAL A 124 18.86 -15.04 25.33
C VAL A 124 18.86 -14.59 26.79
#